data_AF-A0ABD6E9A3-F1
#
_entry.id   AF-A0ABD6E9A3-F1
#
_cell.length_a   1.000
_cell.length_b   1.000
_cell.length_c   1.000
_cell.angle_alpha   90.00
_cell.angle_beta   90.00
_cell.angle_gamma   90.00
#
_symmetry.space_group_name_H-M   'P 1'
#
loop_
_entity.id
_entity.type
_entity.pdbx_description
1 polymer ?
#
loop_
_entity_poly.entity_id
_entity_poly.type
_entity_poly.pdbx_seq_one_letter_code
_entity_poly.pdbx_strand_id
1 'polypeptide(L)'
;MKNNILKKVLMMCIIIFFISSGFVSGYQSDNNNGYLSNYIDNNHEYKIIENRYDHKNIFSNDYPVMKNPISIRKSGGDDNRFTVELINTPAEFSWTEVDGKDWTTRTKNQGNCGSCWLFAAMGAFESVIKIRENCPELNPDLSEQYVLSCLPSAGSCNGGNVNKCVYYYIKNTSAAGNYKNGIITENSFLYQSSFDFIPQCSDKTQNWEDYLIPILEYEESWTYANVPELRDTIKSLIFQKGPIMVYFWASDRFINWGAVNKDPSDYYPDNDEDCPNFVNHGITIVGWKDDPSIKNGGYWICKNTWGPNWGYKGFFNIEYDCMNVGGFIAWVDYNPDSYDWPPVADAGDFYYGEIDQEIILDGSRSIDSEGEIISYQWDFSDGTSGNGIKISHVYSEKGVYPTSLTVTDSSGQETTHTTLVGIDEEPLKVEISGGIGMEITFNNPVDVEMSDWEYNVDISGLVIPNRISGIYESISGDSRIVTTISLIGIGFGSINVLIEKFSKTTNFFSFGPIIILFD
;
A
#
# COMPACT_ATOMS: atom_id res chain seq x y z
N MET A 1 -48.28 -33.32 -22.20
CA MET A 1 -48.16 -32.23 -23.21
C MET A 1 -47.47 -30.95 -22.72
N LYS A 2 -47.13 -30.75 -21.43
CA LYS A 2 -46.44 -29.52 -20.96
C LYS A 2 -44.89 -29.53 -21.08
N ASN A 3 -44.23 -30.67 -21.17
CA ASN A 3 -42.75 -30.74 -21.27
C ASN A 3 -42.16 -30.55 -22.69
N ASN A 4 -42.98 -30.55 -23.74
CA ASN A 4 -42.50 -30.32 -25.11
C ASN A 4 -42.61 -28.85 -25.56
N ILE A 5 -43.25 -27.98 -24.78
CA ILE A 5 -43.36 -26.55 -25.07
C ILE A 5 -42.12 -25.81 -24.55
N LEU A 6 -41.61 -26.16 -23.36
CA LEU A 6 -40.43 -25.50 -22.79
C LEU A 6 -39.13 -25.80 -23.58
N LYS A 7 -38.96 -27.03 -24.06
CA LYS A 7 -37.84 -27.38 -24.97
C LYS A 7 -37.96 -26.71 -26.35
N LYS A 8 -39.18 -26.46 -26.84
CA LYS A 8 -39.39 -25.73 -28.10
C LYS A 8 -39.14 -24.24 -27.95
N VAL A 9 -39.47 -23.62 -26.81
CA VAL A 9 -39.19 -22.19 -26.54
C VAL A 9 -37.68 -21.97 -26.37
N LEU A 10 -36.98 -22.83 -25.62
CA LEU A 10 -35.53 -22.71 -25.42
C LEU A 10 -34.74 -22.89 -26.73
N MET A 11 -35.18 -23.79 -27.61
CA MET A 11 -34.54 -24.02 -28.92
C MET A 11 -34.89 -22.94 -29.96
N MET A 12 -36.04 -22.26 -29.83
CA MET A 12 -36.41 -21.14 -30.71
C MET A 12 -35.64 -19.85 -30.38
N CYS A 13 -35.31 -19.62 -29.11
CA CYS A 13 -34.45 -18.49 -28.71
C CYS A 13 -33.01 -18.64 -29.22
N ILE A 14 -32.48 -19.87 -29.28
CA ILE A 14 -31.14 -20.15 -29.81
C ILE A 14 -31.09 -19.97 -31.34
N ILE A 15 -32.17 -20.28 -32.06
CA ILE A 15 -32.21 -20.15 -33.53
C ILE A 15 -32.43 -18.68 -33.97
N ILE A 16 -33.16 -17.88 -33.20
CA ILE A 16 -33.35 -16.45 -33.50
C ILE A 16 -32.02 -15.67 -33.35
N PHE A 17 -31.12 -16.11 -32.48
CA PHE A 17 -29.80 -15.47 -32.30
C PHE A 17 -28.80 -15.75 -33.45
N PHE A 18 -28.99 -16.80 -34.25
CA PHE A 18 -28.13 -17.08 -35.42
C PHE A 18 -28.57 -16.34 -36.70
N ILE A 19 -29.71 -15.63 -36.70
CA ILE A 19 -30.23 -14.93 -37.88
C ILE A 19 -30.03 -13.40 -37.80
N SER A 20 -29.68 -12.83 -36.63
CA SER A 20 -29.44 -11.38 -36.48
C SER A 20 -27.98 -10.95 -36.57
N SER A 21 -27.04 -11.84 -36.92
CA SER A 21 -25.63 -11.49 -37.16
C SER A 21 -25.31 -11.13 -38.62
N GLY A 22 -26.32 -10.88 -39.45
CA GLY A 22 -26.14 -10.33 -40.79
C GLY A 22 -26.64 -8.89 -40.85
N PHE A 23 -25.79 -7.98 -41.34
CA PHE A 23 -25.97 -6.53 -41.53
C PHE A 23 -25.47 -5.60 -40.42
N VAL A 24 -24.17 -5.29 -40.46
CA VAL A 24 -23.72 -3.89 -40.60
C VAL A 24 -22.56 -3.86 -41.62
N SER A 25 -22.75 -3.07 -42.67
CA SER A 25 -21.83 -2.81 -43.76
C SER A 25 -20.74 -1.81 -43.38
N GLY A 26 -19.52 -2.12 -43.82
CA GLY A 26 -18.36 -1.25 -44.10
C GLY A 26 -18.37 0.21 -43.67
N TYR A 27 -17.48 0.52 -42.73
CA TYR A 27 -16.64 1.72 -42.81
C TYR A 27 -15.18 1.27 -42.62
N GLN A 28 -14.40 1.38 -43.69
CA GLN A 28 -12.99 1.06 -43.72
C GLN A 28 -12.22 2.35 -43.41
N SER A 29 -11.52 2.40 -42.27
CA SER A 29 -10.43 3.36 -42.05
C SER A 29 -9.27 2.65 -41.35
N ASP A 30 -8.23 2.44 -42.14
CA ASP A 30 -6.81 2.29 -41.84
C ASP A 30 -6.36 1.38 -40.68
N ASN A 31 -5.79 0.25 -41.11
CA ASN A 31 -5.11 -0.78 -40.33
C ASN A 31 -3.85 -0.24 -39.61
N ASN A 32 -3.79 -0.44 -38.30
CA ASN A 32 -2.58 -0.89 -37.58
C ASN A 32 -2.87 -1.30 -36.11
N ASN A 33 -3.78 -2.25 -35.90
CA ASN A 33 -3.98 -2.89 -34.59
C ASN A 33 -3.73 -4.40 -34.73
N GLY A 34 -2.59 -4.88 -34.22
CA GLY A 34 -2.28 -6.30 -34.11
C GLY A 34 -3.09 -6.93 -32.97
N TYR A 35 -4.04 -7.79 -33.31
CA TYR A 35 -4.84 -8.58 -32.36
C TYR A 35 -4.15 -9.93 -32.07
N LEU A 36 -4.11 -10.32 -30.80
CA LEU A 36 -3.80 -11.68 -30.33
C LEU A 36 -4.94 -12.65 -30.66
N SER A 37 -4.60 -13.83 -31.19
CA SER A 37 -5.49 -15.00 -31.30
C SER A 37 -4.97 -16.13 -30.42
N ASN A 38 -5.83 -16.76 -29.61
CA ASN A 38 -5.48 -17.92 -28.77
C ASN A 38 -6.08 -19.22 -29.35
N TYR A 39 -5.29 -20.31 -29.36
CA TYR A 39 -5.72 -21.68 -29.69
C TYR A 39 -5.60 -22.57 -28.44
N ILE A 40 -6.51 -23.54 -28.26
CA ILE A 40 -6.58 -24.47 -27.12
C ILE A 40 -5.99 -25.83 -27.57
N ASP A 41 -5.11 -26.44 -26.77
CA ASP A 41 -4.82 -27.88 -26.87
C ASP A 41 -4.98 -28.58 -25.50
N ASN A 42 -5.39 -29.85 -25.55
CA ASN A 42 -6.15 -30.61 -24.53
C ASN A 42 -5.34 -31.16 -23.34
N ASN A 43 -4.27 -30.50 -22.89
CA ASN A 43 -3.56 -30.90 -21.68
C ASN A 43 -3.47 -29.72 -20.72
N HIS A 44 -4.30 -29.75 -19.67
CA HIS A 44 -4.48 -28.75 -18.60
C HIS A 44 -3.17 -28.23 -17.94
N GLU A 45 -2.37 -27.46 -18.65
CA GLU A 45 -1.30 -26.58 -18.17
C GLU A 45 -1.58 -25.19 -18.74
N TYR A 46 -1.96 -24.22 -17.89
CA TYR A 46 -2.03 -22.81 -18.27
C TYR A 46 -0.61 -22.25 -18.35
N LYS A 47 0.09 -22.58 -19.45
CA LYS A 47 1.30 -21.88 -19.84
C LYS A 47 0.89 -20.59 -20.55
N ILE A 48 1.04 -19.46 -19.87
CA ILE A 48 1.12 -18.15 -20.52
C ILE A 48 2.43 -18.16 -21.34
N ILE A 49 2.36 -18.70 -22.55
CA ILE A 49 3.43 -18.63 -23.53
C ILE A 49 3.13 -17.46 -24.47
N GLU A 50 4.13 -16.58 -24.54
CA GLU A 50 4.41 -15.65 -25.63
C GLU A 50 3.44 -14.49 -25.85
N ASN A 51 3.50 -13.53 -24.93
CA ASN A 51 3.80 -12.15 -25.33
C ASN A 51 4.61 -11.42 -24.25
N ARG A 52 5.71 -12.06 -23.80
CA ARG A 52 6.72 -11.46 -22.90
C ARG A 52 7.58 -10.36 -23.58
N TYR A 53 7.13 -9.79 -24.70
CA TYR A 53 7.93 -8.94 -25.59
C TYR A 53 7.18 -7.72 -26.17
N ASP A 54 6.03 -7.32 -25.61
CA ASP A 54 5.53 -5.98 -25.92
C ASP A 54 6.29 -4.96 -25.06
N HIS A 55 7.28 -4.30 -25.68
CA HIS A 55 8.09 -3.24 -25.08
C HIS A 55 7.27 -1.97 -24.76
N LYS A 56 5.96 -1.95 -25.04
CA LYS A 56 5.12 -0.79 -24.77
C LYS A 56 4.49 -0.91 -23.39
N ASN A 57 4.98 -0.10 -22.46
CA ASN A 57 4.37 0.06 -21.16
C ASN A 57 2.94 0.62 -21.31
N ILE A 58 1.94 -0.12 -20.86
CA ILE A 58 0.54 0.31 -20.86
C ILE A 58 0.13 0.98 -19.54
N PHE A 59 0.98 0.91 -18.50
CA PHE A 59 0.78 1.46 -17.16
C PHE A 59 1.82 2.54 -16.78
N SER A 60 2.68 3.00 -17.70
CA SER A 60 3.78 3.93 -17.38
C SER A 60 3.31 5.25 -16.77
N ASN A 61 2.08 5.64 -17.07
CA ASN A 61 1.48 6.87 -16.56
C ASN A 61 0.95 6.71 -15.13
N ASP A 62 0.64 5.48 -14.71
CA ASP A 62 0.12 5.17 -13.38
C ASP A 62 1.26 4.97 -12.38
N TYR A 63 2.43 4.54 -12.87
CA TYR A 63 3.60 4.14 -12.06
C TYR A 63 4.87 4.86 -12.52
N PRO A 64 5.00 6.17 -12.24
CA PRO A 64 6.12 6.95 -12.74
C PRO A 64 7.42 6.66 -11.99
N VAL A 65 8.51 6.76 -12.74
CA VAL A 65 9.91 6.69 -12.26
C VAL A 65 10.54 8.08 -12.30
N MET A 66 11.77 8.22 -11.78
CA MET A 66 12.52 9.47 -11.89
C MET A 66 12.79 9.84 -13.36
N LYS A 67 12.51 11.10 -13.73
CA LYS A 67 12.84 11.64 -15.07
C LYS A 67 14.35 11.78 -15.30
N ASN A 68 15.10 12.00 -14.23
CA ASN A 68 16.56 12.08 -14.22
C ASN A 68 17.12 10.82 -13.55
N PRO A 69 17.36 9.72 -14.30
CA PRO A 69 17.95 8.53 -13.75
C PRO A 69 19.37 8.80 -13.24
N ILE A 70 19.76 8.07 -12.20
CA ILE A 70 21.07 8.19 -11.57
C ILE A 70 22.00 7.18 -12.21
N SER A 71 23.08 7.66 -12.83
CA SER A 71 24.12 6.77 -13.35
C SER A 71 24.82 6.06 -12.20
N ILE A 72 24.95 4.74 -12.29
CA ILE A 72 25.71 3.96 -11.30
C ILE A 72 27.18 4.33 -11.50
N ARG A 73 27.76 5.02 -10.51
CA ARG A 73 29.19 5.31 -10.53
C ARG A 73 29.92 3.99 -10.33
N LYS A 74 30.50 3.42 -11.40
CA LYS A 74 31.60 2.46 -11.26
C LYS A 74 32.81 3.24 -10.75
N SER A 75 32.82 3.65 -9.48
CA SER A 75 34.03 4.19 -8.87
C SER A 75 35.08 3.09 -8.92
N GLY A 76 36.14 3.31 -9.67
CA GLY A 76 37.35 2.51 -9.51
C GLY A 76 37.95 2.82 -8.15
N GLY A 77 38.05 1.81 -7.29
CA GLY A 77 39.20 1.69 -6.40
C GLY A 77 39.05 2.03 -4.91
N ASP A 78 37.93 2.54 -4.41
CA ASP A 78 37.74 2.69 -2.96
C ASP A 78 36.54 1.86 -2.48
N ASP A 79 36.89 0.79 -1.77
CA ASP A 79 36.05 -0.20 -1.12
C ASP A 79 35.38 0.43 0.13
N ASN A 80 34.53 1.44 -0.06
CA ASN A 80 33.73 2.01 1.03
C ASN A 80 32.55 1.09 1.35
N ARG A 81 32.87 -0.11 1.84
CA ARG A 81 31.89 -0.98 2.50
C ARG A 81 31.40 -0.26 3.75
N PHE A 82 30.10 -0.34 4.00
CA PHE A 82 29.50 0.11 5.25
C PHE A 82 30.30 -0.41 6.45
N THR A 83 30.43 0.41 7.48
CA THR A 83 30.95 -0.04 8.78
C THR A 83 29.85 -0.79 9.54
N VAL A 84 29.46 -1.95 9.04
CA VAL A 84 28.55 -2.87 9.75
C VAL A 84 29.29 -4.15 10.10
N GLU A 85 29.08 -4.64 11.32
CA GLU A 85 29.55 -5.97 11.70
C GLU A 85 28.69 -7.01 10.98
N LEU A 86 29.34 -7.93 10.26
CA LEU A 86 28.65 -9.07 9.65
C LEU A 86 28.20 -10.03 10.74
N ILE A 87 26.91 -10.31 10.77
CA ILE A 87 26.30 -11.22 11.75
C ILE A 87 25.68 -12.43 11.05
N ASN A 88 25.48 -13.50 11.80
CA ASN A 88 24.66 -14.60 11.33
C ASN A 88 23.20 -14.15 11.28
N THR A 89 22.63 -14.15 10.09
CA THR A 89 21.24 -13.80 9.86
C THR A 89 20.41 -15.07 9.57
N PRO A 90 19.11 -15.08 9.91
CA PRO A 90 18.23 -16.20 9.56
C PRO A 90 18.06 -16.31 8.04
N ALA A 91 17.62 -17.49 7.57
CA ALA A 91 17.35 -17.72 6.16
C ALA A 91 16.18 -16.85 5.63
N GLU A 92 15.23 -16.50 6.49
CA GLU A 92 14.10 -15.63 6.15
C GLU A 92 13.87 -14.64 7.29
N PHE A 93 13.60 -13.39 6.92
CA PHE A 93 13.29 -12.32 7.85
C PHE A 93 12.53 -11.21 7.14
N SER A 94 11.51 -10.64 7.78
CA SER A 94 10.81 -9.46 7.27
C SER A 94 10.33 -8.59 8.42
N TRP A 95 10.61 -7.29 8.35
CA TRP A 95 10.02 -6.31 9.28
C TRP A 95 8.50 -6.19 9.16
N THR A 96 7.89 -6.72 8.09
CA THR A 96 6.42 -6.82 7.97
C THR A 96 5.81 -7.85 8.92
N GLU A 97 6.62 -8.75 9.49
CA GLU A 97 6.15 -9.81 10.38
C GLU A 97 7.28 -10.23 11.35
N VAL A 98 7.49 -9.45 12.42
CA VAL A 98 8.37 -9.81 13.53
C VAL A 98 7.51 -9.98 14.77
N ASP A 99 7.56 -11.18 15.37
CA ASP A 99 6.75 -11.59 16.52
C ASP A 99 5.23 -11.39 16.30
N GLY A 100 4.77 -11.60 15.06
CA GLY A 100 3.37 -11.46 14.66
C GLY A 100 2.90 -10.01 14.51
N LYS A 101 3.83 -9.05 14.46
CA LYS A 101 3.55 -7.61 14.30
C LYS A 101 4.25 -7.04 13.07
N ASP A 102 3.61 -6.03 12.46
CA ASP A 102 4.16 -5.28 11.33
C ASP A 102 4.85 -4.00 11.83
N TRP A 103 6.16 -3.93 11.57
CA TRP A 103 7.02 -2.81 11.96
C TRP A 103 7.24 -1.80 10.82
N THR A 104 6.50 -1.96 9.72
CA THR A 104 6.47 -1.03 8.60
C THR A 104 5.23 -0.13 8.66
N THR A 105 5.22 0.94 7.87
CA THR A 105 4.03 1.77 7.65
C THR A 105 3.27 1.31 6.40
N ARG A 106 2.03 1.79 6.23
CA ARG A 106 1.25 1.58 5.01
C ARG A 106 2.00 2.04 3.76
N THR A 107 1.66 1.44 2.61
CA THR A 107 2.25 1.85 1.33
C THR A 107 1.63 3.14 0.84
N LYS A 108 2.48 4.15 0.60
CA LYS A 108 2.08 5.44 0.05
C LYS A 108 2.08 5.42 -1.48
N ASN A 109 1.44 6.43 -2.08
CA ASN A 109 1.44 6.65 -3.52
C ASN A 109 2.09 8.00 -3.85
N GLN A 110 3.23 7.95 -4.53
CA GLN A 110 3.97 9.14 -4.96
C GLN A 110 3.25 9.95 -6.06
N GLY A 111 2.16 9.42 -6.63
CA GLY A 111 1.39 10.05 -7.69
C GLY A 111 2.25 10.36 -8.92
N ASN A 112 1.89 11.42 -9.65
CA ASN A 112 2.58 11.82 -10.88
C ASN A 112 3.82 12.69 -10.60
N CYS A 113 4.70 12.26 -9.70
CA CYS A 113 5.96 12.91 -9.33
C CYS A 113 7.04 11.83 -9.24
N GLY A 114 8.23 12.06 -9.78
CA GLY A 114 9.39 11.16 -9.65
C GLY A 114 10.08 11.28 -8.29
N SER A 115 9.30 11.19 -7.21
CA SER A 115 9.70 11.35 -5.80
C SER A 115 9.98 10.04 -5.08
N CYS A 116 10.06 8.90 -5.78
CA CYS A 116 10.37 7.59 -5.19
C CYS A 116 11.62 7.57 -4.29
N TRP A 117 12.62 8.39 -4.62
CA TRP A 117 13.85 8.56 -3.83
C TRP A 117 13.57 9.06 -2.40
N LEU A 118 12.51 9.85 -2.25
CA LEU A 118 12.10 10.44 -0.99
C LEU A 118 11.14 9.51 -0.26
N PHE A 119 10.12 8.98 -0.93
CA PHE A 119 9.18 8.03 -0.33
C PHE A 119 9.87 6.76 0.18
N ALA A 120 10.86 6.23 -0.55
CA ALA A 120 11.65 5.08 -0.11
C ALA A 120 12.47 5.38 1.16
N ALA A 121 12.98 6.60 1.27
CA ALA A 121 13.73 7.03 2.44
C ALA A 121 12.81 7.26 3.65
N MET A 122 11.62 7.84 3.43
CA MET A 122 10.62 8.01 4.49
C MET A 122 10.12 6.64 4.95
N GLY A 123 9.70 5.76 4.05
CA GLY A 123 9.26 4.41 4.43
C GLY A 123 10.28 3.62 5.27
N ALA A 124 11.58 3.79 5.00
CA ALA A 124 12.64 3.25 5.85
C ALA A 124 12.69 3.94 7.23
N PHE A 125 12.70 5.27 7.26
CA PHE A 125 12.81 6.04 8.49
C PHE A 125 11.61 5.87 9.43
N GLU A 126 10.40 5.85 8.87
CA GLU A 126 9.15 5.56 9.57
C GLU A 126 9.18 4.21 10.25
N SER A 127 9.64 3.18 9.54
CA SER A 127 9.79 1.83 10.10
C SER A 127 10.83 1.80 11.21
N VAL A 128 11.96 2.51 11.04
CA VAL A 128 12.99 2.64 12.08
C VAL A 128 12.45 3.34 13.33
N ILE A 129 11.63 4.38 13.19
CA ILE A 129 10.98 5.04 14.32
C ILE A 129 10.14 4.03 15.10
N LYS A 130 9.23 3.29 14.43
CA LYS A 130 8.41 2.24 15.06
C LYS A 130 9.28 1.24 15.84
N ILE A 131 10.37 0.76 15.23
CA ILE A 131 11.30 -0.21 15.82
C ILE A 131 11.97 0.33 17.09
N ARG A 132 12.43 1.60 17.06
CA ARG A 132 13.16 2.21 18.19
C ARG A 132 12.22 2.64 19.32
N GLU A 133 11.03 3.11 18.98
CA GLU A 133 9.95 3.35 19.95
C GLU A 133 9.37 2.05 20.52
N ASN A 134 9.74 0.90 19.93
CA ASN A 134 9.19 -0.41 20.31
C ASN A 134 7.65 -0.42 20.25
N CYS A 135 7.08 0.34 19.31
CA CYS A 135 5.64 0.56 19.16
C CYS A 135 5.22 0.33 17.70
N PRO A 136 4.85 -0.90 17.34
CA PRO A 136 4.39 -1.22 15.98
C PRO A 136 2.99 -0.67 15.66
N GLU A 137 2.24 -0.23 16.67
CA GLU A 137 0.96 0.46 16.49
C GLU A 137 1.14 1.95 16.14
N LEU A 138 2.34 2.52 16.37
CA LEU A 138 2.66 3.88 15.96
C LEU A 138 2.62 4.03 14.44
N ASN A 139 2.04 5.13 13.97
CA ASN A 139 1.99 5.50 12.56
C ASN A 139 2.75 6.83 12.32
N PRO A 140 4.10 6.79 12.26
CA PRO A 140 4.88 7.97 11.96
C PRO A 140 4.72 8.31 10.46
N ASP A 141 3.62 8.95 10.06
CA ASP A 141 3.40 9.37 8.67
C ASP A 141 4.20 10.65 8.41
N LEU A 142 5.39 10.54 7.81
CA LEU A 142 6.32 11.66 7.59
C LEU A 142 6.00 12.41 6.30
N SER A 143 6.22 13.73 6.29
CA SER A 143 5.89 14.59 5.15
C SER A 143 6.96 14.57 4.06
N GLU A 144 6.69 13.87 2.96
CA GLU A 144 7.47 14.02 1.73
C GLU A 144 7.32 15.44 1.15
N GLN A 145 6.16 16.08 1.34
CA GLN A 145 5.93 17.42 0.83
C GLN A 145 6.89 18.45 1.43
N TYR A 146 7.19 18.33 2.72
CA TYR A 146 8.14 19.20 3.39
C TYR A 146 9.51 19.15 2.72
N VAL A 147 10.00 17.96 2.36
CA VAL A 147 11.30 17.86 1.67
C VAL A 147 11.24 18.49 0.29
N LEU A 148 10.21 18.19 -0.51
CA LEU A 148 10.10 18.74 -1.87
C LEU A 148 9.97 20.27 -1.89
N SER A 149 9.22 20.84 -0.95
CA SER A 149 8.94 22.28 -0.90
C SER A 149 10.01 23.06 -0.15
N CYS A 150 10.55 22.53 0.96
CA CYS A 150 11.42 23.26 1.88
C CYS A 150 12.90 22.86 1.78
N LEU A 151 13.22 21.72 1.16
CA LEU A 151 14.59 21.22 0.98
C LEU A 151 14.92 20.99 -0.52
N PRO A 152 14.82 22.01 -1.38
CA PRO A 152 14.96 21.83 -2.84
C PRO A 152 16.34 21.30 -3.28
N SER A 153 17.37 21.44 -2.45
CA SER A 153 18.69 20.85 -2.71
C SER A 153 18.71 19.32 -2.64
N ALA A 154 17.76 18.72 -1.92
CA ALA A 154 17.62 17.27 -1.76
C ALA A 154 17.13 16.60 -3.04
N GLY A 155 16.34 17.31 -3.85
CA GLY A 155 15.82 16.80 -5.11
C GLY A 155 14.53 17.51 -5.52
N SER A 156 13.85 16.91 -6.50
CA SER A 156 12.58 17.40 -7.02
C SER A 156 11.74 16.22 -7.54
N CYS A 157 10.59 16.51 -8.15
CA CYS A 157 9.85 15.52 -8.92
C CYS A 157 10.61 14.93 -10.12
N ASN A 158 11.76 15.49 -10.53
CA ASN A 158 12.57 14.86 -11.57
C ASN A 158 13.52 13.79 -11.03
N GLY A 159 13.73 13.71 -9.71
CA GLY A 159 14.65 12.79 -9.07
C GLY A 159 15.41 13.41 -7.89
N GLY A 160 16.07 12.56 -7.12
CA GLY A 160 16.86 12.94 -5.95
C GLY A 160 18.26 13.46 -6.30
N ASN A 161 18.92 14.04 -5.31
CA ASN A 161 20.30 14.48 -5.44
C ASN A 161 21.26 13.28 -5.57
N VAL A 162 22.22 13.37 -6.50
CA VAL A 162 23.15 12.28 -6.82
C VAL A 162 24.40 12.24 -5.94
N ASN A 163 24.67 13.30 -5.18
CA ASN A 163 25.87 13.41 -4.35
C ASN A 163 25.59 13.07 -2.89
N LYS A 164 24.37 13.35 -2.41
CA LYS A 164 23.91 13.10 -1.05
C LYS A 164 22.45 12.66 -1.06
N CYS A 165 22.12 11.63 -0.29
CA CYS A 165 20.74 11.21 -0.10
C CYS A 165 19.97 12.21 0.75
N VAL A 166 18.65 12.01 0.84
CA VAL A 166 17.75 12.92 1.54
C VAL A 166 18.09 13.10 3.02
N TYR A 167 18.61 12.07 3.68
CA TYR A 167 18.94 12.13 5.11
C TYR A 167 20.00 13.20 5.42
N TYR A 168 20.93 13.46 4.50
CA TYR A 168 21.90 14.56 4.64
C TYR A 168 21.19 15.90 4.81
N TYR A 169 20.16 16.15 4.01
CA TYR A 169 19.44 17.42 3.94
C TYR A 169 18.48 17.63 5.09
N ILE A 170 17.88 16.54 5.60
CA ILE A 170 17.05 16.53 6.79
C ILE A 170 17.90 16.75 8.05
N LYS A 171 19.07 16.10 8.14
CA LYS A 171 19.91 16.11 9.34
C LYS A 171 20.74 17.38 9.53
N ASN A 172 21.24 18.00 8.45
CA ASN A 172 22.29 19.02 8.56
C ASN A 172 21.81 20.45 8.29
N THR A 173 22.17 21.35 9.20
CA THR A 173 22.05 22.79 8.98
C THR A 173 23.16 23.25 8.05
N SER A 174 22.83 23.49 6.78
CA SER A 174 23.80 23.98 5.80
C SER A 174 23.10 24.83 4.74
N ALA A 175 23.87 25.57 3.93
CA ALA A 175 23.33 26.25 2.75
C ALA A 175 22.60 25.29 1.79
N ALA A 176 22.92 23.98 1.89
CA ALA A 176 22.27 22.93 1.13
C ALA A 176 21.10 22.27 1.89
N GLY A 177 21.07 22.26 3.24
CA GLY A 177 20.04 21.61 4.09
C GLY A 177 18.93 22.57 4.57
N ASN A 178 18.20 22.22 5.63
CA ASN A 178 17.24 23.13 6.27
C ASN A 178 17.94 24.03 7.31
N TYR A 179 17.30 25.16 7.64
CA TYR A 179 17.69 26.01 8.77
C TYR A 179 17.39 25.36 10.14
N LYS A 180 16.63 24.27 10.16
CA LYS A 180 16.14 23.56 11.35
C LYS A 180 16.15 22.05 11.08
N ASN A 181 17.10 21.33 11.66
CA ASN A 181 17.30 19.90 11.42
C ASN A 181 16.06 19.09 11.82
N GLY A 182 15.71 18.10 11.00
CA GLY A 182 14.57 17.21 11.21
C GLY A 182 13.55 17.25 10.07
N ILE A 183 12.54 16.41 10.23
CA ILE A 183 11.39 16.25 9.33
C ILE A 183 10.10 16.45 10.15
N ILE A 184 9.00 16.80 9.50
CA ILE A 184 7.68 16.93 10.13
C ILE A 184 6.75 15.82 9.65
N THR A 185 5.63 15.64 10.33
CA THR A 185 4.58 14.69 9.94
C THR A 185 3.77 15.18 8.73
N GLU A 186 3.16 14.25 8.02
CA GLU A 186 2.30 14.47 6.86
C GLU A 186 1.13 15.41 7.18
N ASN A 187 0.53 15.29 8.37
CA ASN A 187 -0.52 16.21 8.84
C ASN A 187 -0.03 17.68 8.94
N SER A 188 1.28 17.89 9.12
CA SER A 188 1.87 19.23 9.13
C SER A 188 2.09 19.80 7.73
N PHE A 189 2.19 18.95 6.70
CA PHE A 189 2.26 19.36 5.31
C PHE A 189 1.89 18.21 4.34
N LEU A 190 0.62 18.17 3.92
CA LEU A 190 0.08 17.11 3.07
C LEU A 190 0.72 17.08 1.68
N TYR A 191 0.97 15.88 1.18
CA TYR A 191 1.51 15.59 -0.14
C TYR A 191 0.55 15.98 -1.26
N GLN A 192 1.02 16.89 -2.12
CA GLN A 192 0.25 17.41 -3.26
C GLN A 192 1.09 17.56 -4.53
N SER A 193 2.36 17.13 -4.48
CA SER A 193 3.31 17.38 -5.57
C SER A 193 3.03 16.52 -6.81
N SER A 194 3.29 17.11 -7.97
CA SER A 194 3.30 16.46 -9.27
C SER A 194 4.47 17.02 -10.10
N PHE A 195 4.74 16.44 -11.27
CA PHE A 195 5.75 16.96 -12.18
C PHE A 195 5.55 18.43 -12.56
N ASP A 196 4.32 18.93 -12.56
CA ASP A 196 3.96 20.28 -13.01
C ASP A 196 3.68 21.24 -11.85
N PHE A 197 3.60 20.74 -10.61
CA PHE A 197 3.21 21.53 -9.45
C PHE A 197 3.89 21.03 -8.19
N ILE A 198 4.60 21.92 -7.49
CA ILE A 198 5.13 21.70 -6.15
C ILE A 198 4.62 22.85 -5.26
N PRO A 199 3.85 22.57 -4.19
CA PRO A 199 3.43 23.55 -3.21
C PRO A 199 4.59 24.40 -2.64
N GLN A 200 4.28 25.61 -2.18
CA GLN A 200 5.31 26.47 -1.59
C GLN A 200 5.61 26.01 -0.16
N CYS A 201 6.87 26.16 0.28
CA CYS A 201 7.22 25.83 1.67
C CYS A 201 6.42 26.62 2.71
N SER A 202 5.84 27.76 2.35
CA SER A 202 4.96 28.56 3.20
C SER A 202 3.63 27.88 3.56
N ASP A 203 3.25 26.84 2.82
CA ASP A 203 1.91 26.24 2.90
C ASP A 203 1.78 25.21 4.03
N LYS A 204 2.90 24.86 4.68
CA LYS A 204 2.93 24.03 5.90
C LYS A 204 2.28 24.71 7.09
N THR A 205 1.93 23.93 8.11
CA THR A 205 1.33 24.41 9.35
C THR A 205 2.20 25.46 10.07
N GLN A 206 1.54 26.34 10.83
CA GLN A 206 2.23 27.22 11.77
C GLN A 206 2.85 26.39 12.90
N ASN A 207 3.94 26.87 13.50
CA ASN A 207 4.67 26.19 14.59
C ASN A 207 5.27 24.82 14.22
N TRP A 208 5.42 24.51 12.93
CA TRP A 208 6.07 23.28 12.44
C TRP A 208 7.44 22.98 13.09
N GLU A 209 8.15 24.00 13.60
CA GLU A 209 9.44 23.83 14.27
C GLU A 209 9.34 23.02 15.57
N ASP A 210 8.18 23.04 16.23
CA ASP A 210 7.92 22.30 17.47
C ASP A 210 7.68 20.80 17.19
N TYR A 211 7.44 20.44 15.92
CA TYR A 211 7.13 19.08 15.47
C TYR A 211 8.26 18.44 14.65
N LEU A 212 9.49 18.93 14.82
CA LEU A 212 10.64 18.41 14.09
C LEU A 212 11.17 17.12 14.71
N ILE A 213 11.08 16.04 13.93
CA ILE A 213 11.61 14.72 14.24
C ILE A 213 13.05 14.64 13.71
N PRO A 214 14.07 14.51 14.57
CA PRO A 214 15.46 14.53 14.15
C PRO A 214 15.95 13.15 13.70
N ILE A 215 16.91 13.14 12.75
CA ILE A 215 17.68 11.94 12.42
C ILE A 215 18.86 11.83 13.39
N LEU A 216 18.99 10.70 14.09
CA LEU A 216 20.12 10.41 14.98
C LEU A 216 21.41 10.19 14.18
N GLU A 217 21.37 9.27 13.22
CA GLU A 217 22.50 8.90 12.39
C GLU A 217 22.02 8.40 11.03
N TYR A 218 22.86 8.49 10.02
CA TYR A 218 22.62 7.82 8.74
C TYR A 218 23.97 7.56 8.07
N GLU A 219 24.01 6.57 7.18
CA GLU A 219 25.12 6.35 6.28
C GLU A 219 24.58 6.01 4.89
N GLU A 220 25.35 6.34 3.86
CA GLU A 220 25.04 6.02 2.48
C GLU A 220 26.30 5.47 1.82
N SER A 221 26.12 4.51 0.91
CA SER A 221 27.23 4.02 0.10
C SER A 221 26.76 3.61 -1.29
N TRP A 222 27.63 3.92 -2.26
CA TRP A 222 27.56 3.35 -3.60
C TRP A 222 28.41 2.08 -3.60
N THR A 223 27.78 0.97 -3.92
CA THR A 223 28.44 -0.35 -3.89
C THR A 223 28.43 -0.97 -5.28
N TYR A 224 29.25 -2.00 -5.47
CA TYR A 224 29.08 -2.87 -6.63
C TYR A 224 27.85 -3.74 -6.40
N ALA A 225 26.78 -3.49 -7.15
CA ALA A 225 25.64 -4.39 -7.18
C ALA A 225 26.12 -5.81 -7.55
N ASN A 226 25.40 -6.81 -7.05
CA ASN A 226 25.51 -8.20 -7.49
C ASN A 226 26.77 -8.95 -7.03
N VAL A 227 27.21 -8.73 -5.80
CA VAL A 227 28.28 -9.53 -5.16
C VAL A 227 27.76 -10.23 -3.90
N PRO A 228 28.04 -11.53 -3.69
CA PRO A 228 27.54 -12.27 -2.51
C PRO A 228 27.88 -11.62 -1.17
N GLU A 229 29.09 -11.07 -1.02
CA GLU A 229 29.52 -10.40 0.23
C GLU A 229 28.66 -9.16 0.56
N LEU A 230 28.12 -8.50 -0.46
CA LEU A 230 27.20 -7.37 -0.28
C LEU A 230 25.85 -7.84 0.25
N ARG A 231 25.39 -9.05 -0.12
CA ARG A 231 24.11 -9.57 0.37
C ARG A 231 24.15 -9.80 1.87
N ASP A 232 25.22 -10.40 2.38
CA ASP A 232 25.40 -10.61 3.82
C ASP A 232 25.51 -9.26 4.57
N THR A 233 26.15 -8.27 3.94
CA THR A 233 26.21 -6.89 4.45
C THR A 233 24.81 -6.27 4.53
N ILE A 234 24.01 -6.36 3.46
CA ILE A 234 22.64 -5.83 3.41
C ILE A 234 21.75 -6.51 4.45
N LYS A 235 21.80 -7.84 4.56
CA LYS A 235 21.03 -8.58 5.58
C LYS A 235 21.44 -8.15 6.99
N SER A 236 22.74 -8.03 7.24
CA SER A 236 23.26 -7.56 8.53
C SER A 236 22.81 -6.14 8.85
N LEU A 237 22.77 -5.24 7.85
CA LEU A 237 22.23 -3.89 8.00
C LEU A 237 20.74 -3.91 8.32
N ILE A 238 19.92 -4.63 7.54
CA ILE A 238 18.46 -4.68 7.74
C ILE A 238 18.12 -5.22 9.13
N PHE A 239 18.83 -6.27 9.56
CA PHE A 239 18.59 -6.92 10.84
C PHE A 239 19.01 -6.05 12.03
N GLN A 240 20.10 -5.29 11.92
CA GLN A 240 20.64 -4.48 13.02
C GLN A 240 20.08 -3.06 13.05
N LYS A 241 19.83 -2.47 11.89
CA LYS A 241 19.47 -1.05 11.74
C LYS A 241 18.00 -0.84 11.39
N GLY A 242 17.31 -1.83 10.85
CA GLY A 242 15.94 -1.68 10.34
C GLY A 242 15.92 -1.60 8.81
N PRO A 243 14.75 -1.38 8.19
CA PRO A 243 14.64 -1.26 6.74
C PRO A 243 15.56 -0.20 6.13
N ILE A 244 16.01 -0.44 4.90
CA ILE A 244 16.98 0.42 4.21
C ILE A 244 16.42 0.94 2.89
N MET A 245 16.87 2.13 2.50
CA MET A 245 16.58 2.69 1.18
C MET A 245 17.59 2.16 0.16
N VAL A 246 17.11 1.75 -1.02
CA VAL A 246 17.95 1.43 -2.18
C VAL A 246 17.40 2.05 -3.45
N TYR A 247 18.26 2.17 -4.46
CA TYR A 247 17.84 2.41 -5.84
C TYR A 247 17.95 1.14 -6.67
N PHE A 248 17.11 1.04 -7.69
CA PHE A 248 17.18 0.02 -8.72
C PHE A 248 16.64 0.55 -10.05
N TRP A 249 16.77 -0.26 -11.09
CA TRP A 249 16.16 0.01 -12.37
C TRP A 249 14.77 -0.61 -12.44
N ALA A 250 13.72 0.19 -12.36
CA ALA A 250 12.36 -0.24 -12.69
C ALA A 250 12.18 -0.20 -14.22
N SER A 251 12.23 -1.37 -14.83
CA SER A 251 11.93 -1.58 -16.25
C SER A 251 10.41 -1.58 -16.49
N ASP A 252 9.99 -1.33 -17.73
CA ASP A 252 8.57 -1.43 -18.11
C ASP A 252 8.00 -2.83 -17.85
N ARG A 253 8.83 -3.86 -17.96
CA ARG A 253 8.47 -5.24 -17.69
C ARG A 253 8.19 -5.47 -16.19
N PHE A 254 9.03 -4.91 -15.33
CA PHE A 254 8.83 -4.95 -13.88
C PHE A 254 7.55 -4.21 -13.48
N ILE A 255 7.33 -3.01 -14.04
CA ILE A 255 6.12 -2.22 -13.81
C ILE A 255 4.87 -3.04 -14.18
N ASN A 256 4.85 -3.61 -15.38
CA ASN A 256 3.74 -4.45 -15.86
C ASN A 256 3.55 -5.70 -15.01
N TRP A 257 4.62 -6.35 -14.56
CA TRP A 257 4.54 -7.54 -13.71
C TRP A 257 3.89 -7.21 -12.37
N GLY A 258 4.34 -6.16 -11.67
CA GLY A 258 3.75 -5.81 -10.38
C GLY A 258 2.32 -5.25 -10.49
N ALA A 259 1.96 -4.65 -11.63
CA ALA A 259 0.58 -4.23 -11.87
C ALA A 259 -0.42 -5.41 -11.82
N VAL A 260 0.02 -6.61 -12.24
CA VAL A 260 -0.83 -7.81 -12.28
C VAL A 260 -0.53 -8.84 -11.18
N ASN A 261 0.70 -8.87 -10.65
CA ASN A 261 1.07 -9.82 -9.60
C ASN A 261 0.57 -9.34 -8.23
N LYS A 262 -0.16 -10.23 -7.54
CA LYS A 262 -0.72 -10.03 -6.19
C LYS A 262 -0.31 -11.12 -5.21
N ASP A 263 0.50 -12.08 -5.64
CA ASP A 263 0.92 -13.21 -4.82
C ASP A 263 2.13 -12.80 -3.95
N PRO A 264 2.02 -12.81 -2.61
CA PRO A 264 3.13 -12.49 -1.71
C PRO A 264 4.25 -13.55 -1.70
N SER A 265 4.02 -14.71 -2.32
CA SER A 265 5.02 -15.78 -2.47
C SER A 265 5.73 -15.78 -3.83
N ASP A 266 5.24 -15.03 -4.81
CA ASP A 266 5.90 -14.86 -6.12
C ASP A 266 6.99 -13.79 -6.06
N TYR A 267 7.95 -13.86 -6.98
CA TYR A 267 9.07 -12.91 -7.06
C TYR A 267 9.41 -12.53 -8.50
N TYR A 268 9.94 -11.32 -8.71
CA TYR A 268 10.43 -10.89 -10.02
C TYR A 268 11.81 -11.53 -10.29
N PRO A 269 11.94 -12.37 -11.33
CA PRO A 269 13.18 -13.11 -11.59
C PRO A 269 14.24 -12.30 -12.33
N ASP A 270 15.51 -12.62 -12.08
CA ASP A 270 16.68 -12.03 -12.75
C ASP A 270 16.87 -12.57 -14.18
N ASN A 271 16.15 -11.96 -15.13
CA ASN A 271 16.17 -12.32 -16.55
C ASN A 271 16.21 -11.13 -17.50
N ASP A 272 16.46 -9.92 -17.01
CA ASP A 272 16.65 -8.73 -17.85
C ASP A 272 18.15 -8.62 -18.19
N GLU A 273 18.55 -9.32 -19.26
CA GLU A 273 19.93 -9.38 -19.77
C GLU A 273 20.52 -8.00 -20.15
N ASP A 274 19.65 -6.99 -20.33
CA ASP A 274 19.99 -5.61 -20.72
C ASP A 274 19.95 -4.60 -19.55
N CYS A 275 20.16 -5.05 -18.31
CA CYS A 275 20.16 -4.15 -17.16
C CYS A 275 21.16 -2.98 -17.34
N PRO A 276 20.70 -1.72 -17.39
CA PRO A 276 21.54 -0.59 -17.74
C PRO A 276 22.44 -0.19 -16.57
N ASN A 277 23.50 0.57 -16.84
CA ASN A 277 24.36 1.15 -15.79
C ASN A 277 23.74 2.42 -15.15
N PHE A 278 22.42 2.43 -14.94
CA PHE A 278 21.71 3.49 -14.23
C PHE A 278 20.54 2.91 -13.44
N VAL A 279 20.05 3.68 -12.49
CA VAL A 279 18.85 3.41 -11.70
C VAL A 279 17.86 4.55 -11.86
N ASN A 280 16.57 4.27 -11.86
CA ASN A 280 15.50 5.25 -12.09
C ASN A 280 14.41 5.22 -11.02
N HIS A 281 14.45 4.27 -10.08
CA HIS A 281 13.42 4.13 -9.04
C HIS A 281 14.04 3.82 -7.68
N GLY A 282 13.41 4.31 -6.62
CA GLY A 282 13.82 4.11 -5.22
C GLY A 282 12.78 3.26 -4.49
N ILE A 283 13.24 2.34 -3.65
CA ILE A 283 12.40 1.43 -2.85
C ILE A 283 13.02 1.21 -1.47
N THR A 284 12.23 0.67 -0.55
CA THR A 284 12.71 0.24 0.77
C THR A 284 12.84 -1.27 0.79
N ILE A 285 14.00 -1.82 1.17
CA ILE A 285 14.12 -3.24 1.49
C ILE A 285 13.75 -3.44 2.97
N VAL A 286 12.77 -4.29 3.23
CA VAL A 286 12.23 -4.57 4.57
C VAL A 286 12.59 -5.98 5.06
N GLY A 287 13.10 -6.84 4.18
CA GLY A 287 13.36 -8.23 4.50
C GLY A 287 13.99 -9.01 3.35
N TRP A 288 14.14 -10.30 3.55
CA TRP A 288 14.67 -11.24 2.57
C TRP A 288 14.18 -12.66 2.81
N LYS A 289 14.33 -13.50 1.79
CA LYS A 289 14.18 -14.95 1.88
C LYS A 289 15.24 -15.65 1.05
N ASP A 290 16.05 -16.47 1.71
CA ASP A 290 16.99 -17.38 1.08
C ASP A 290 16.24 -18.61 0.56
N ASP A 291 16.46 -18.90 -0.72
CA ASP A 291 15.95 -20.09 -1.37
C ASP A 291 16.98 -20.59 -2.40
N PRO A 292 17.73 -21.68 -2.08
CA PRO A 292 18.72 -22.26 -2.97
C PRO A 292 18.15 -22.79 -4.31
N SER A 293 16.82 -22.92 -4.44
CA SER A 293 16.19 -23.30 -5.71
C SER A 293 16.08 -22.14 -6.70
N ILE A 294 16.18 -20.89 -6.21
CA ILE A 294 16.23 -19.68 -7.02
C ILE A 294 17.67 -19.48 -7.54
N LYS A 295 17.82 -19.08 -8.80
CA LYS A 295 19.12 -18.96 -9.49
C LYS A 295 20.14 -18.16 -8.69
N ASN A 296 19.74 -17.00 -8.15
CA ASN A 296 20.61 -16.15 -7.34
C ASN A 296 20.50 -16.44 -5.82
N GLY A 297 19.82 -17.50 -5.41
CA GLY A 297 19.81 -18.01 -4.03
C GLY A 297 18.76 -17.40 -3.10
N GLY A 298 17.83 -16.61 -3.62
CA GLY A 298 16.76 -15.99 -2.83
C GLY A 298 16.27 -14.68 -3.43
N TYR A 299 15.47 -13.94 -2.65
CA TYR A 299 14.92 -12.65 -3.02
C TYR A 299 14.86 -11.65 -1.85
N TRP A 300 14.83 -10.36 -2.21
CA TRP A 300 14.54 -9.26 -1.31
C TRP A 300 13.03 -9.04 -1.20
N ILE A 301 12.57 -8.70 0.00
CA ILE A 301 11.20 -8.25 0.26
C ILE A 301 11.23 -6.72 0.30
N CYS A 302 10.45 -6.09 -0.57
CA CYS A 302 10.58 -4.67 -0.85
C CYS A 302 9.23 -3.96 -0.75
N LYS A 303 9.24 -2.76 -0.16
CA LYS A 303 8.12 -1.83 -0.13
C LYS A 303 8.27 -0.83 -1.28
N ASN A 304 7.22 -0.67 -2.08
CA ASN A 304 7.17 0.29 -3.18
C ASN A 304 6.32 1.52 -2.82
N THR A 305 6.27 2.50 -3.73
CA THR A 305 5.72 3.84 -3.52
C THR A 305 4.66 4.19 -4.57
N TRP A 306 4.03 3.17 -5.15
CA TRP A 306 3.01 3.26 -6.20
C TRP A 306 1.60 2.93 -5.68
N GLY A 307 1.41 3.01 -4.36
CA GLY A 307 0.18 2.67 -3.69
C GLY A 307 -0.05 1.16 -3.55
N PRO A 308 -1.10 0.77 -2.82
CA PRO A 308 -1.34 -0.61 -2.44
C PRO A 308 -1.81 -1.50 -3.60
N ASN A 309 -2.36 -0.90 -4.67
CA ASN A 309 -2.87 -1.61 -5.84
C ASN A 309 -1.77 -2.15 -6.76
N TRP A 310 -0.52 -1.74 -6.58
CA TRP A 310 0.62 -2.31 -7.30
C TRP A 310 1.32 -3.36 -6.42
N GLY A 311 1.76 -4.47 -6.98
CA GLY A 311 2.29 -5.60 -6.21
C GLY A 311 1.25 -6.16 -5.23
N TYR A 312 1.70 -6.86 -4.18
CA TYR A 312 0.82 -7.32 -3.09
C TYR A 312 0.77 -6.26 -1.99
N LYS A 313 -0.35 -5.52 -1.87
CA LYS A 313 -0.50 -4.40 -0.93
C LYS A 313 0.63 -3.37 -1.04
N GLY A 314 1.14 -3.09 -2.25
CA GLY A 314 2.25 -2.15 -2.48
C GLY A 314 3.65 -2.73 -2.22
N PHE A 315 3.75 -4.00 -1.84
CA PHE A 315 5.01 -4.73 -1.68
C PHE A 315 5.29 -5.65 -2.88
N PHE A 316 6.54 -6.07 -3.01
CA PHE A 316 6.97 -7.03 -4.01
C PHE A 316 8.21 -7.78 -3.55
N ASN A 317 8.43 -8.96 -4.13
CA ASN A 317 9.68 -9.70 -3.99
C ASN A 317 10.48 -9.57 -5.29
N ILE A 318 11.80 -9.43 -5.17
CA ILE A 318 12.70 -9.37 -6.32
C ILE A 318 13.92 -10.23 -6.06
N GLU A 319 14.25 -11.08 -7.03
CA GLU A 319 15.41 -11.98 -6.95
C GLU A 319 16.69 -11.19 -6.60
N TYR A 320 17.57 -11.80 -5.80
CA TYR A 320 18.88 -11.21 -5.53
C TYR A 320 19.61 -10.88 -6.82
N ASP A 321 20.43 -9.83 -6.77
CA ASP A 321 21.24 -9.35 -7.89
C ASP A 321 20.47 -8.86 -9.15
N CYS A 322 19.15 -8.79 -9.05
CA CYS A 322 18.30 -8.32 -10.13
C CYS A 322 18.31 -6.77 -10.18
N MET A 323 18.28 -6.21 -11.40
CA MET A 323 17.98 -4.79 -11.65
C MET A 323 18.86 -3.75 -10.93
N ASN A 324 20.11 -4.11 -10.60
CA ASN A 324 21.05 -3.30 -9.81
C ASN A 324 20.60 -2.98 -8.37
N VAL A 325 19.67 -3.77 -7.81
CA VAL A 325 19.32 -3.65 -6.39
C VAL A 325 20.59 -3.77 -5.54
N GLY A 326 20.78 -2.85 -4.61
CA GLY A 326 21.96 -2.78 -3.74
C GLY A 326 23.11 -1.92 -4.26
N GLY A 327 23.09 -1.46 -5.53
CA GLY A 327 24.12 -0.57 -6.06
C GLY A 327 24.22 0.78 -5.33
N PHE A 328 23.12 1.22 -4.72
CA PHE A 328 23.10 2.29 -3.73
C PHE A 328 22.31 1.81 -2.52
N ILE A 329 22.84 2.07 -1.33
CA ILE A 329 22.19 1.77 -0.05
C ILE A 329 22.28 3.01 0.83
N ALA A 330 21.21 3.31 1.56
CA ALA A 330 21.24 4.23 2.68
C ALA A 330 20.42 3.66 3.85
N TRP A 331 20.98 3.75 5.05
CA TRP A 331 20.28 3.43 6.30
C TRP A 331 20.19 4.68 7.17
N VAL A 332 19.21 4.70 8.06
CA VAL A 332 18.94 5.80 8.98
C VAL A 332 18.67 5.25 10.37
N ASP A 333 18.97 6.05 11.39
CA ASP A 333 18.69 5.73 12.79
C ASP A 333 17.97 6.89 13.48
N TYR A 334 17.28 6.55 14.56
CA TYR A 334 16.42 7.44 15.32
C TYR A 334 16.65 7.23 16.82
N ASN A 335 16.50 8.29 17.60
CA ASN A 335 16.60 8.25 19.05
C ASN A 335 15.19 8.42 19.66
N PRO A 336 14.63 7.44 20.39
CA PRO A 336 13.31 7.56 20.98
C PRO A 336 13.21 8.73 21.98
N ASP A 337 14.31 9.09 22.65
CA ASP A 337 14.31 10.26 23.57
C ASP A 337 14.28 11.63 22.87
N SER A 338 14.20 11.66 21.53
CA SER A 338 14.38 12.91 20.75
C SER A 338 13.09 13.55 20.26
N TYR A 339 11.96 12.85 20.35
CA TYR A 339 10.65 13.33 19.96
C TYR A 339 9.61 12.64 20.85
N ASP A 340 8.55 13.36 21.21
CA ASP A 340 7.47 12.84 22.07
C ASP A 340 6.25 12.58 21.18
N TRP A 341 6.02 11.32 20.81
CA TRP A 341 4.90 10.97 19.94
C TRP A 341 3.57 11.04 20.70
N PRO A 342 2.49 11.53 20.07
CA PRO A 342 1.15 11.41 20.67
C PRO A 342 0.81 9.94 20.93
N PRO A 343 0.00 9.65 21.98
CA PRO A 343 -0.40 8.29 22.28
C PRO A 343 -1.22 7.70 21.14
N VAL A 344 -1.14 6.39 20.93
CA VAL A 344 -1.99 5.66 20.00
C VAL A 344 -3.27 5.26 20.73
N ALA A 345 -4.39 5.91 20.39
CA ALA A 345 -5.72 5.52 20.85
C ALA A 345 -6.18 4.25 20.13
N ASP A 346 -6.71 3.28 20.87
CA ASP A 346 -7.34 2.08 20.32
C ASP A 346 -8.64 1.81 21.08
N ALA A 347 -9.76 2.14 20.46
CA ALA A 347 -11.12 1.96 20.99
C ALA A 347 -11.62 0.50 20.90
N GLY A 348 -10.80 -0.41 20.39
CA GLY A 348 -11.21 -1.76 20.03
C GLY A 348 -11.72 -1.86 18.59
N ASP A 349 -12.08 -3.08 18.21
CA ASP A 349 -12.66 -3.39 16.91
C ASP A 349 -14.18 -3.09 16.92
N PHE A 350 -14.93 -3.53 15.90
CA PHE A 350 -16.40 -3.41 15.89
C PHE A 350 -17.09 -4.16 17.06
N TYR A 351 -18.10 -3.52 17.66
CA TYR A 351 -18.95 -4.11 18.70
C TYR A 351 -20.39 -4.30 18.23
N TYR A 352 -21.07 -5.33 18.72
CA TYR A 352 -22.47 -5.61 18.39
C TYR A 352 -23.27 -6.08 19.62
N GLY A 353 -24.53 -5.67 19.70
CA GLY A 353 -25.49 -6.19 20.66
C GLY A 353 -26.95 -5.84 20.36
N GLU A 354 -27.83 -6.19 21.29
CA GLU A 354 -29.26 -5.91 21.24
C GLU A 354 -29.61 -4.65 22.05
N ILE A 355 -30.78 -4.04 21.80
CA ILE A 355 -31.29 -2.94 22.65
C ILE A 355 -31.28 -3.36 24.13
N ASP A 356 -30.89 -2.43 25.00
CA ASP A 356 -30.79 -2.60 26.46
C ASP A 356 -29.76 -3.67 26.91
N GLN A 357 -28.95 -4.20 25.99
CA GLN A 357 -27.83 -5.08 26.31
C GLN A 357 -26.62 -4.28 26.79
N GLU A 358 -25.93 -4.80 27.80
CA GLU A 358 -24.64 -4.30 28.26
C GLU A 358 -23.53 -4.62 27.25
N ILE A 359 -22.87 -3.57 26.74
CA ILE A 359 -21.70 -3.67 25.85
C ILE A 359 -20.47 -3.25 26.64
N ILE A 360 -19.43 -4.09 26.64
CA ILE A 360 -18.15 -3.80 27.29
C ILE A 360 -17.18 -3.28 26.22
N LEU A 361 -16.87 -2.00 26.30
CA LEU A 361 -15.89 -1.31 25.46
C LEU A 361 -14.52 -1.38 26.15
N ASP A 362 -13.48 -1.65 25.37
CA ASP A 362 -12.14 -1.95 25.88
C ASP A 362 -11.06 -1.14 25.16
N GLY A 363 -10.54 -0.13 25.84
CA GLY A 363 -9.47 0.74 25.38
C GLY A 363 -8.07 0.26 25.77
N SER A 364 -7.93 -0.94 26.37
CA SER A 364 -6.66 -1.41 26.95
C SER A 364 -5.55 -1.69 25.94
N ARG A 365 -5.85 -1.64 24.63
CA ARG A 365 -4.85 -1.70 23.56
C ARG A 365 -4.21 -0.35 23.24
N SER A 366 -4.74 0.75 23.79
CA SER A 366 -4.13 2.07 23.64
C SER A 366 -2.75 2.09 24.27
N ILE A 367 -1.80 2.79 23.65
CA ILE A 367 -0.39 2.77 24.05
C ILE A 367 0.24 4.14 23.87
N ASP A 368 1.17 4.47 24.77
CA ASP A 368 2.13 5.57 24.66
C ASP A 368 3.51 4.90 24.64
N SER A 369 4.34 5.18 23.63
CA SER A 369 5.64 4.50 23.44
C SER A 369 6.67 4.95 24.48
N GLU A 370 6.53 6.19 24.95
CA GLU A 370 7.52 6.90 25.74
C GLU A 370 7.08 7.09 27.20
N GLY A 371 5.78 6.92 27.47
CA GLY A 371 5.20 7.21 28.78
C GLY A 371 4.00 6.34 29.16
N GLU A 372 3.08 6.96 29.91
CA GLU A 372 1.86 6.33 30.40
C GLU A 372 0.63 7.14 29.96
N ILE A 373 -0.41 6.44 29.53
CA ILE A 373 -1.73 7.04 29.33
C ILE A 373 -2.39 7.29 30.70
N ILE A 374 -2.71 8.55 30.97
CA ILE A 374 -3.26 8.99 32.26
C ILE A 374 -4.79 9.18 32.24
N SER A 375 -5.41 9.22 31.06
CA SER A 375 -6.85 9.45 30.89
C SER A 375 -7.42 8.64 29.72
N TYR A 376 -8.63 8.10 29.91
CA TYR A 376 -9.43 7.39 28.91
C TYR A 376 -10.86 7.95 28.96
N GLN A 377 -11.25 8.70 27.94
CA GLN A 377 -12.57 9.33 27.83
C GLN A 377 -13.32 8.74 26.64
N TRP A 378 -14.54 8.29 26.89
CA TRP A 378 -15.42 7.71 25.90
C TRP A 378 -16.58 8.65 25.57
N ASP A 379 -16.84 8.86 24.28
CA ASP A 379 -18.09 9.42 23.76
C ASP A 379 -18.84 8.32 23.03
N PHE A 380 -20.04 7.98 23.50
CA PHE A 380 -20.83 6.87 22.95
C PHE A 380 -21.71 7.30 21.77
N SER A 381 -21.70 8.58 21.39
CA SER A 381 -22.52 9.14 20.31
C SER A 381 -24.04 8.99 20.48
N ASP A 382 -24.51 8.67 21.68
CA ASP A 382 -25.93 8.70 22.09
C ASP A 382 -26.26 9.89 23.01
N GLY A 383 -25.31 10.82 23.17
CA GLY A 383 -25.39 11.97 24.07
C GLY A 383 -24.86 11.69 25.48
N THR A 384 -24.37 10.48 25.75
CA THR A 384 -23.71 10.11 27.00
C THR A 384 -22.21 9.87 26.81
N SER A 385 -21.46 9.94 27.92
CA SER A 385 -20.02 9.76 27.93
C SER A 385 -19.56 8.99 29.17
N GLY A 386 -18.35 8.46 29.11
CA GLY A 386 -17.80 7.60 30.14
C GLY A 386 -16.29 7.76 30.31
N ASN A 387 -15.75 7.18 31.39
CA ASN A 387 -14.32 7.22 31.67
C ASN A 387 -13.82 5.86 32.14
N GLY A 388 -12.62 5.50 31.69
CA GLY A 388 -11.93 4.28 32.12
C GLY A 388 -11.41 3.44 30.96
N ILE A 389 -10.42 2.61 31.27
CA ILE A 389 -9.80 1.71 30.28
C ILE A 389 -10.84 0.73 29.72
N LYS A 390 -11.67 0.14 30.60
CA LYS A 390 -12.81 -0.69 30.23
C LYS A 390 -14.07 -0.08 30.80
N ILE A 391 -15.10 0.01 29.99
CA ILE A 391 -16.38 0.60 30.41
C ILE A 391 -17.55 -0.22 29.88
N SER A 392 -18.59 -0.30 30.70
CA SER A 392 -19.87 -0.90 30.34
C SER A 392 -20.83 0.22 29.96
N HIS A 393 -21.50 0.06 28.82
CA HIS A 393 -22.51 0.99 28.33
C HIS A 393 -23.73 0.26 27.78
N VAL A 394 -24.90 0.88 27.86
CA VAL A 394 -26.19 0.33 27.41
C VAL A 394 -26.86 1.33 26.48
N TYR A 395 -27.17 0.90 25.27
CA TYR A 395 -27.88 1.70 24.27
C TYR A 395 -29.38 1.37 24.30
N SER A 396 -30.22 2.39 24.47
CA SER A 396 -31.68 2.24 24.60
C SER A 396 -32.43 2.26 23.27
N GLU A 397 -31.74 2.58 22.17
CA GLU A 397 -32.30 2.63 20.84
C GLU A 397 -31.46 1.76 19.89
N LYS A 398 -32.12 1.20 18.87
CA LYS A 398 -31.39 0.54 17.79
C LYS A 398 -30.67 1.58 16.94
N GLY A 399 -29.53 1.20 16.39
CA GLY A 399 -28.75 2.06 15.51
C GLY A 399 -27.28 1.65 15.47
N VAL A 400 -26.48 2.44 14.75
CA VAL A 400 -25.03 2.29 14.70
C VAL A 400 -24.42 3.55 15.28
N TYR A 401 -23.60 3.39 16.31
CA TYR A 401 -23.06 4.49 17.11
C TYR A 401 -21.55 4.60 16.87
N PRO A 402 -21.03 5.73 16.35
CA PRO A 402 -19.59 5.98 16.27
C PRO A 402 -19.05 6.32 17.65
N THR A 403 -18.57 5.32 18.35
CA THR A 403 -18.08 5.46 19.72
C THR A 403 -16.60 5.83 19.70
N SER A 404 -16.26 6.99 20.25
CA SER A 404 -14.90 7.52 20.24
C SER A 404 -14.23 7.34 21.60
N LEU A 405 -12.98 6.89 21.59
CA LEU A 405 -12.08 6.90 22.74
C LEU A 405 -11.01 7.97 22.53
N THR A 406 -10.97 8.95 23.43
CA THR A 406 -9.86 9.90 23.53
C THR A 406 -8.95 9.48 24.69
N VAL A 407 -7.67 9.29 24.39
CA VAL A 407 -6.64 9.03 25.40
C VAL A 407 -5.72 10.23 25.53
N THR A 408 -5.28 10.50 26.76
CA THR A 408 -4.31 11.57 27.07
C THR A 408 -3.09 10.94 27.73
N ASP A 409 -1.90 11.27 27.24
CA ASP A 409 -0.62 10.82 27.82
C ASP A 409 -0.18 11.69 29.01
N SER A 410 0.95 11.31 29.60
CA SER A 410 1.56 12.05 30.73
C SER A 410 2.14 13.42 30.36
N SER A 411 2.40 13.66 29.07
CA SER A 411 2.84 14.94 28.49
C SER A 411 1.67 15.89 28.15
N GLY A 412 0.43 15.40 28.22
CA GLY A 412 -0.79 16.12 27.89
C GLY A 412 -1.16 16.10 26.41
N GLN A 413 -0.55 15.23 25.60
CA GLN A 413 -0.97 15.01 24.21
C GLN A 413 -2.20 14.10 24.16
N GLU A 414 -3.07 14.34 23.19
CA GLU A 414 -4.33 13.61 23.04
C GLU A 414 -4.44 13.03 21.65
N THR A 415 -4.99 11.82 21.57
CA THR A 415 -5.39 11.18 20.32
C THR A 415 -6.75 10.52 20.52
N THR A 416 -7.55 10.49 19.46
CA THR A 416 -8.88 9.90 19.44
C THR A 416 -8.95 8.78 18.41
N HIS A 417 -9.53 7.66 18.78
CA HIS A 417 -9.90 6.58 17.87
C HIS A 417 -11.40 6.32 17.95
N THR A 418 -12.05 6.14 16.80
CA THR A 418 -13.49 5.89 16.72
C THR A 418 -13.72 4.47 16.24
N THR A 419 -14.48 3.71 17.02
CA THR A 419 -15.03 2.40 16.62
C THR A 419 -16.54 2.48 16.42
N LEU A 420 -17.12 1.46 15.82
CA LEU A 420 -18.55 1.35 15.62
C LEU A 420 -19.18 0.38 16.61
N VAL A 421 -20.34 0.76 17.14
CA VAL A 421 -21.19 -0.10 17.97
C VAL A 421 -22.54 -0.26 17.29
N GLY A 422 -22.85 -1.46 16.82
CA GLY A 422 -24.13 -1.80 16.20
C GLY A 422 -25.13 -2.39 17.20
N ILE A 423 -26.29 -1.77 17.33
CA ILE A 423 -27.37 -2.18 18.24
C ILE A 423 -28.59 -2.57 17.42
N ASP A 424 -28.85 -3.88 17.33
CA ASP A 424 -29.84 -4.49 16.42
C ASP A 424 -29.70 -4.03 14.95
N GLU A 425 -28.54 -3.47 14.59
CA GLU A 425 -28.23 -2.91 13.28
C GLU A 425 -26.74 -3.12 12.97
N GLU A 426 -26.44 -3.59 11.76
CA GLU A 426 -25.06 -3.73 11.29
C GLU A 426 -24.56 -2.40 10.68
N PRO A 427 -23.25 -2.12 10.77
CA PRO A 427 -22.66 -0.86 10.31
C PRO A 427 -22.61 -0.73 8.79
N LEU A 428 -22.87 -1.81 8.05
CA LEU A 428 -22.88 -1.80 6.58
C LEU A 428 -24.10 -2.52 6.06
N LYS A 429 -24.88 -1.81 5.23
CA LYS A 429 -25.96 -2.43 4.46
C LYS A 429 -25.46 -2.72 3.06
N VAL A 430 -25.65 -3.96 2.61
CA VAL A 430 -25.32 -4.37 1.24
C VAL A 430 -26.60 -4.45 0.44
N GLU A 431 -26.72 -3.57 -0.54
CA GLU A 431 -27.82 -3.55 -1.49
C GLU A 431 -27.35 -4.10 -2.84
N ILE A 432 -28.15 -4.98 -3.46
CA ILE A 432 -27.83 -5.54 -4.77
C ILE A 432 -28.97 -5.19 -5.72
N SER A 433 -28.68 -4.47 -6.80
CA SER A 433 -29.66 -4.23 -7.85
C SER A 433 -29.91 -5.52 -8.64
N GLY A 434 -31.19 -5.90 -8.79
CA GLY A 434 -31.57 -7.03 -9.63
C GLY A 434 -31.75 -6.59 -11.09
N GLY A 435 -31.18 -7.32 -12.06
CA GLY A 435 -31.37 -7.02 -13.49
C GLY A 435 -30.23 -7.44 -14.42
N ILE A 436 -30.23 -6.88 -15.64
CA ILE A 436 -29.09 -6.93 -16.57
C ILE A 436 -28.22 -5.73 -16.22
N GLY A 437 -27.01 -6.00 -15.70
CA GLY A 437 -26.22 -5.01 -14.97
C GLY A 437 -26.52 -5.09 -13.47
N MET A 438 -25.51 -5.35 -12.65
CA MET A 438 -25.65 -5.49 -11.20
C MET A 438 -24.92 -4.34 -10.52
N GLU A 439 -25.58 -3.68 -9.59
CA GLU A 439 -25.00 -2.65 -8.74
C GLU A 439 -24.95 -3.22 -7.32
N ILE A 440 -23.79 -3.23 -6.68
CA ILE A 440 -23.66 -3.57 -5.27
C ILE A 440 -23.30 -2.29 -4.54
N THR A 441 -24.21 -1.81 -3.70
CA THR A 441 -24.01 -0.59 -2.92
C THR A 441 -23.77 -0.97 -1.48
N PHE A 442 -22.63 -0.54 -0.94
CA PHE A 442 -22.33 -0.57 0.48
C PHE A 442 -22.72 0.79 1.05
N ASN A 443 -23.85 0.82 1.75
CA ASN A 443 -24.35 2.04 2.39
C ASN A 443 -23.87 2.06 3.84
N ASN A 444 -23.16 3.12 4.21
CA ASN A 444 -22.92 3.44 5.62
C ASN A 444 -24.21 4.08 6.19
N PRO A 445 -24.90 3.46 7.17
CA PRO A 445 -26.10 4.03 7.76
C PRO A 445 -25.82 5.26 8.65
N VAL A 446 -24.54 5.62 8.85
CA VAL A 446 -24.11 6.76 9.67
C VAL A 446 -23.26 7.72 8.83
N ASP A 447 -23.45 9.03 9.01
CA ASP A 447 -22.56 10.09 8.48
C ASP A 447 -21.19 10.09 9.22
N VAL A 448 -20.53 8.93 9.28
CA VAL A 448 -19.14 8.80 9.73
C VAL A 448 -18.29 8.85 8.47
N GLU A 449 -17.36 9.78 8.40
CA GLU A 449 -16.38 9.78 7.32
C GLU A 449 -15.65 8.43 7.33
N MET A 450 -15.87 7.59 6.31
CA MET A 450 -15.19 6.30 6.14
C MET A 450 -13.69 6.49 5.81
N SER A 451 -13.15 7.70 5.98
CA SER A 451 -11.79 8.07 5.59
C SER A 451 -10.74 7.35 6.43
N ASP A 452 -11.17 6.82 7.58
CA ASP A 452 -10.34 6.12 8.54
C ASP A 452 -10.47 4.59 8.43
N TRP A 453 -11.32 4.10 7.51
CA TRP A 453 -11.59 2.67 7.38
C TRP A 453 -10.74 2.03 6.29
N GLU A 454 -9.88 1.09 6.68
CA GLU A 454 -9.30 0.16 5.71
C GLU A 454 -10.36 -0.84 5.27
N TYR A 455 -10.64 -0.88 3.96
CA TYR A 455 -11.48 -1.90 3.36
C TYR A 455 -10.71 -2.81 2.40
N ASN A 456 -11.20 -4.04 2.26
CA ASN A 456 -10.77 -5.00 1.25
C ASN A 456 -12.00 -5.65 0.59
N VAL A 457 -12.04 -5.69 -0.74
CA VAL A 457 -13.14 -6.26 -1.51
C VAL A 457 -12.70 -7.49 -2.28
N ASP A 458 -12.92 -8.68 -1.74
CA ASP A 458 -12.59 -9.93 -2.43
C ASP A 458 -13.78 -10.44 -3.25
N ILE A 459 -13.60 -10.58 -4.57
CA ILE A 459 -14.62 -11.12 -5.48
C ILE A 459 -14.17 -12.47 -6.03
N SER A 460 -15.00 -13.50 -5.88
CA SER A 460 -14.69 -14.85 -6.36
C SER A 460 -15.89 -15.54 -7.04
N GLY A 461 -15.61 -16.58 -7.85
CA GLY A 461 -16.64 -17.46 -8.45
C GLY A 461 -17.15 -17.08 -9.84
N LEU A 462 -16.86 -15.87 -10.35
CA LEU A 462 -17.34 -15.41 -11.65
C LEU A 462 -16.59 -16.01 -12.85
N VAL A 463 -17.33 -16.32 -13.93
CA VAL A 463 -16.75 -16.61 -15.25
C VAL A 463 -16.77 -15.32 -16.08
N ILE A 464 -15.58 -14.79 -16.36
CA ILE A 464 -15.39 -13.49 -17.04
C ILE A 464 -14.98 -13.74 -18.50
N PRO A 465 -15.80 -13.32 -19.49
CA PRO A 465 -15.43 -13.48 -20.88
C PRO A 465 -14.40 -12.42 -21.30
N ASN A 466 -13.13 -12.85 -21.41
CA ASN A 466 -11.96 -12.16 -21.99
C ASN A 466 -11.30 -11.02 -21.18
N ARG A 467 -10.01 -11.28 -20.85
CA ARG A 467 -8.96 -10.50 -20.18
C ARG A 467 -9.05 -10.45 -18.64
N ILE A 468 -7.98 -11.00 -18.02
CA ILE A 468 -7.71 -11.15 -16.59
C ILE A 468 -8.59 -12.24 -15.93
N SER A 469 -8.20 -13.51 -16.13
CA SER A 469 -8.61 -14.56 -15.20
C SER A 469 -7.72 -14.46 -13.96
N GLY A 470 -8.26 -13.85 -12.92
CA GLY A 470 -7.63 -13.68 -11.61
C GLY A 470 -8.10 -12.36 -11.01
N ILE A 471 -9.25 -12.35 -10.36
CA ILE A 471 -9.64 -11.23 -9.52
C ILE A 471 -9.27 -11.62 -8.09
N TYR A 472 -8.16 -11.06 -7.62
CA TYR A 472 -7.98 -10.67 -6.24
C TYR A 472 -7.78 -9.15 -6.31
N GLU A 473 -8.85 -8.41 -6.55
CA GLU A 473 -8.80 -6.96 -6.44
C GLU A 473 -8.94 -6.62 -4.96
N SER A 474 -7.86 -6.75 -4.18
CA SER A 474 -7.83 -6.05 -2.91
C SER A 474 -7.74 -4.56 -3.21
N ILE A 475 -8.89 -3.91 -3.32
CA ILE A 475 -8.95 -2.45 -3.39
C ILE A 475 -8.92 -1.97 -1.96
N SER A 476 -7.82 -1.33 -1.59
CA SER A 476 -7.65 -0.61 -0.33
C SER A 476 -7.47 0.87 -0.65
N GLY A 477 -8.20 1.76 0.01
CA GLY A 477 -8.00 3.21 -0.12
C GLY A 477 -8.75 4.01 0.93
N ASP A 478 -8.31 5.26 1.17
CA ASP A 478 -9.00 6.22 2.04
C ASP A 478 -10.23 6.78 1.29
N SER A 479 -11.38 6.87 1.98
CA SER A 479 -12.66 7.16 1.35
C SER A 479 -12.75 8.59 0.81
N ARG A 480 -12.44 8.74 -0.48
CA ARG A 480 -13.11 9.71 -1.36
C ARG A 480 -12.96 9.30 -2.82
N ILE A 481 -13.37 8.07 -3.16
CA ILE A 481 -13.61 7.71 -4.55
C ILE A 481 -14.81 6.76 -4.61
N VAL A 482 -15.81 7.15 -5.41
CA VAL A 482 -16.77 6.23 -6.06
C VAL A 482 -15.94 5.22 -6.84
N THR A 483 -15.51 4.13 -6.20
CA THR A 483 -14.76 3.07 -6.89
C THR A 483 -15.76 2.20 -7.62
N THR A 484 -16.15 2.62 -8.82
CA THR A 484 -16.92 1.78 -9.74
C THR A 484 -16.04 0.61 -10.19
N ILE A 485 -16.14 -0.52 -9.50
CA ILE A 485 -15.54 -1.78 -9.98
C ILE A 485 -16.45 -2.30 -11.09
N SER A 486 -16.04 -2.15 -12.35
CA SER A 486 -16.77 -2.61 -13.53
C SER A 486 -16.35 -4.03 -13.96
N LEU A 487 -17.06 -5.07 -13.53
CA LEU A 487 -16.77 -6.46 -13.93
C LEU A 487 -17.78 -7.00 -14.93
N ILE A 488 -17.35 -7.49 -16.09
CA ILE A 488 -18.26 -8.17 -17.03
C ILE A 488 -18.16 -9.68 -16.80
N GLY A 489 -19.12 -10.25 -16.09
CA GLY A 489 -19.13 -11.69 -15.76
C GLY A 489 -20.50 -12.33 -15.94
N ILE A 490 -20.51 -13.65 -16.17
CA ILE A 490 -21.73 -14.46 -16.17
C ILE A 490 -21.56 -15.59 -15.16
N GLY A 491 -22.42 -15.64 -14.15
CA GLY A 491 -22.43 -16.75 -13.19
C GLY A 491 -22.70 -16.32 -11.75
N PHE A 492 -22.56 -17.29 -10.85
CA PHE A 492 -22.58 -17.08 -9.41
C PHE A 492 -21.25 -16.51 -8.96
N GLY A 493 -21.29 -15.53 -8.06
CA GLY A 493 -20.10 -15.01 -7.40
C GLY A 493 -20.37 -14.70 -5.93
N SER A 494 -19.30 -14.46 -5.19
CA SER A 494 -19.34 -13.92 -3.83
C SER A 494 -18.44 -12.69 -3.77
N ILE A 495 -18.91 -11.64 -3.09
CA ILE A 495 -18.12 -10.49 -2.69
C ILE A 495 -17.94 -10.53 -1.18
N ASN A 496 -16.72 -10.45 -0.70
CA ASN A 496 -16.40 -10.24 0.71
C ASN A 496 -15.89 -8.82 0.86
N VAL A 497 -16.54 -8.03 1.71
CA VAL A 497 -16.04 -6.73 2.11
C VAL A 497 -15.58 -6.84 3.55
N LEU A 498 -14.28 -6.68 3.74
CA LEU A 498 -13.66 -6.46 5.03
C LEU A 498 -13.60 -4.95 5.25
N ILE A 499 -14.03 -4.46 6.39
CA ILE A 499 -13.82 -3.09 6.87
C ILE A 499 -13.26 -3.23 8.29
N GLU A 500 -12.03 -2.79 8.51
CA GLU A 500 -11.26 -3.13 9.71
C GLU A 500 -11.25 -4.67 9.96
N LYS A 501 -11.95 -5.15 11.00
CA LYS A 501 -12.17 -6.59 11.27
C LYS A 501 -13.62 -7.04 11.08
N PHE A 502 -14.52 -6.14 10.65
CA PHE A 502 -15.85 -6.52 10.22
C PHE A 502 -15.75 -7.13 8.82
N SER A 503 -16.34 -8.31 8.60
CA SER A 503 -16.42 -8.92 7.28
C SER A 503 -17.86 -9.21 6.90
N LYS A 504 -18.25 -8.81 5.69
CA LYS A 504 -19.55 -9.16 5.12
C LYS A 504 -19.35 -9.86 3.80
N THR A 505 -19.79 -11.12 3.73
CA THR A 505 -19.84 -11.86 2.48
C THR A 505 -21.26 -11.84 1.92
N THR A 506 -21.37 -11.41 0.66
CA THR A 506 -22.62 -11.36 -0.09
C THR A 506 -22.49 -12.20 -1.35
N ASN A 507 -23.43 -13.13 -1.54
CA ASN A 507 -23.50 -13.96 -2.74
C ASN A 507 -24.41 -13.31 -3.78
N PHE A 508 -24.04 -13.41 -5.04
CA PHE A 508 -24.79 -12.81 -6.14
C PHE A 508 -24.77 -13.67 -7.41
N PHE A 509 -25.66 -13.33 -8.35
CA PHE A 509 -25.67 -13.90 -9.70
C PHE A 509 -25.77 -12.76 -10.71
N SER A 510 -24.81 -12.64 -11.62
CA SER A 510 -24.78 -11.58 -12.64
C SER A 510 -24.91 -12.13 -14.06
N PHE A 511 -25.61 -11.37 -14.91
CA PHE A 511 -25.60 -11.48 -16.37
C PHE A 511 -25.20 -10.11 -16.96
N GLY A 512 -23.92 -9.72 -16.85
CA GLY A 512 -23.42 -8.46 -17.41
C GLY A 512 -22.44 -7.69 -16.51
N PRO A 513 -22.29 -6.37 -16.72
CA PRO A 513 -21.40 -5.54 -15.91
C PRO A 513 -21.88 -5.48 -14.45
N ILE A 514 -20.96 -5.59 -13.51
CA ILE A 514 -21.14 -5.34 -12.09
C ILE A 514 -20.55 -3.97 -11.82
N ILE A 515 -21.20 -3.15 -11.01
CA ILE A 515 -20.71 -1.86 -10.51
C ILE A 515 -20.77 -1.94 -9.00
N ILE A 516 -19.67 -1.67 -8.31
CA ILE A 516 -19.66 -1.59 -6.84
C ILE A 516 -19.60 -0.11 -6.47
N LEU A 517 -20.40 0.31 -5.49
CA LEU A 517 -20.46 1.67 -4.98
C LEU A 517 -20.33 1.64 -3.45
N PHE A 518 -19.53 2.56 -2.92
CA PHE A 518 -19.50 2.89 -1.49
C PHE A 518 -20.14 4.27 -1.38
N ASP A 519 -21.27 4.35 -0.68
CA ASP A 519 -22.06 5.58 -0.52
C ASP A 519 -22.13 5.98 0.96
#